data_AF-A0A817VG33-F1
#
_entry.id   AF-A0A817VG33-F1
#
_cell.length_a   1.000
_cell.length_b   1.000
_cell.length_c   1.000
_cell.angle_alpha   90.00
_cell.angle_beta   90.00
_cell.angle_gamma   90.00
#
_symmetry.space_group_name_H-M   'P 1'
#
loop_
_entity.id
_entity.type
_entity.pdbx_description
1 polymer ?
#
loop_
_entity_poly.entity_id
_entity_poly.type
_entity_poly.pdbx_seq_one_letter_code
_entity_poly.pdbx_strand_id
1 'polypeptide(L)'
;MCSNASTAIIAWLSFTLYVAFIGLCGCIIYAKYNQCDHLRTKRSSKPDQSYPVFVLETLGQYPGLTGLFTGGSLSASLSTISSGINSMATVIVEDIYKRIIFDHSMSRRKQEFVSKIRSLLILFFAFIVSYLVDHVPLIIFQLAGSFVPPILGIYLLGFFAPQVNSRCSGSIVFVHNISNMDSPRSSSDPKTVDQSLLISWKDSLLPYSSNKV
;
A
#
# COMPACT_ATOMS: atom_id res chain seq x y z
N MET A 1 9.90 -28.44 -11.16
CA MET A 1 9.15 -27.88 -10.00
C MET A 1 10.01 -27.68 -8.74
N CYS A 2 11.14 -28.39 -8.54
CA CYS A 2 12.01 -28.20 -7.34
C CYS A 2 12.86 -26.91 -7.32
N SER A 3 13.23 -26.32 -8.46
CA SER A 3 14.02 -25.06 -8.49
C SER A 3 13.28 -23.89 -7.82
N ASN A 4 11.96 -23.85 -7.99
CA ASN A 4 11.12 -22.78 -7.44
C ASN A 4 10.87 -22.93 -5.93
N ALA A 5 10.94 -24.15 -5.40
CA ALA A 5 10.75 -24.40 -3.97
C ALA A 5 11.94 -23.87 -3.16
N SER A 6 13.17 -24.16 -3.61
CA SER A 6 14.38 -23.64 -2.96
C SER A 6 14.45 -22.12 -3.02
N THR A 7 14.11 -21.49 -4.16
CA THR A 7 14.09 -20.02 -4.27
C THR A 7 12.98 -19.39 -3.44
N ALA A 8 11.80 -20.03 -3.35
CA ALA A 8 10.73 -19.59 -2.47
C ALA A 8 11.18 -19.64 -1.00
N ILE A 9 11.79 -20.73 -0.55
CA ILE A 9 12.29 -20.85 0.83
C ILE A 9 13.32 -19.76 1.14
N ILE A 10 14.27 -19.52 0.22
CA ILE A 10 15.26 -18.45 0.38
C ILE A 10 14.58 -17.07 0.49
N ALA A 11 13.57 -16.80 -0.35
CA ALA A 11 12.83 -15.53 -0.31
C ALA A 11 12.07 -15.34 1.01
N TRP A 12 11.37 -16.37 1.49
CA TRP A 12 10.65 -16.35 2.76
C TRP A 12 11.58 -16.15 3.97
N LEU A 13 12.72 -16.85 3.98
CA LEU A 13 13.73 -16.68 5.03
C LEU A 13 14.31 -15.27 5.00
N SER A 14 14.64 -14.76 3.81
CA SER A 14 15.17 -13.40 3.65
C SER A 14 14.17 -12.34 4.13
N PHE A 15 12.89 -12.50 3.80
CA PHE A 15 11.83 -11.60 4.26
C PHE A 15 11.66 -11.65 5.78
N THR A 16 11.65 -12.84 6.37
CA THR A 16 11.50 -13.02 7.82
C THR A 16 12.67 -12.39 8.59
N LEU A 17 13.91 -12.61 8.13
CA LEU A 17 15.10 -12.02 8.72
C LEU A 17 15.09 -10.49 8.60
N TYR A 18 14.65 -9.95 7.46
CA TYR A 18 14.52 -8.51 7.26
C TYR A 18 13.52 -7.89 8.25
N VAL A 19 12.33 -8.49 8.42
CA VAL A 19 11.32 -8.02 9.37
C VAL A 19 11.82 -8.10 10.81
N ALA A 20 12.49 -9.20 11.18
CA ALA A 20 13.08 -9.35 12.50
C ALA A 20 14.14 -8.27 12.78
N PHE A 21 14.99 -7.96 11.81
CA PHE A 21 16.00 -6.90 11.95
C PHE A 21 15.37 -5.52 12.18
N ILE A 22 14.32 -5.17 11.42
CA ILE A 22 13.57 -3.91 11.61
C ILE A 22 12.95 -3.86 13.01
N GLY A 23 12.33 -4.96 13.45
CA GLY A 23 11.74 -5.06 14.78
C GLY A 23 12.78 -4.82 15.89
N LEU A 24 13.95 -5.43 15.78
CA LEU A 24 15.06 -5.23 16.73
C LEU A 24 15.55 -3.78 16.75
N CYS A 25 15.68 -3.13 15.58
CA CYS A 25 16.00 -1.70 15.53
C CYS A 25 14.95 -0.85 16.25
N GLY A 26 13.66 -1.16 16.08
CA GLY A 26 12.57 -0.51 16.79
C GLY A 26 12.66 -0.69 18.31
N CYS A 27 12.96 -1.91 18.77
CA CYS A 27 13.17 -2.19 20.19
C CYS A 27 14.36 -1.43 20.79
N ILE A 28 15.46 -1.29 20.04
CA ILE A 28 16.65 -0.53 20.48
C ILE A 28 16.31 0.96 20.65
N ILE A 29 15.58 1.53 19.68
CA ILE A 29 15.13 2.92 19.74
C ILE A 29 14.18 3.10 20.93
N TYR A 30 13.21 2.20 21.08
CA TYR A 30 12.30 2.21 22.22
C TYR A 30 13.07 2.15 23.55
N ALA A 31 14.01 1.21 23.72
CA ALA A 31 14.79 1.09 24.94
C ALA A 31 15.60 2.35 25.28
N LYS A 32 16.14 3.06 24.27
CA LYS A 32 16.89 4.31 24.47
C LYS A 32 15.98 5.49 24.84
N TYR A 33 14.76 5.56 24.28
CA TYR A 33 13.84 6.68 24.50
C TYR A 33 12.71 6.38 25.49
N ASN A 34 12.63 5.19 26.09
CA ASN A 34 11.58 4.81 27.07
C ASN A 34 11.63 5.65 28.36
N GLN A 35 12.81 6.16 28.73
CA GLN A 35 13.01 6.93 29.98
C GLN A 35 13.24 8.43 29.74
N CYS A 36 13.56 8.81 28.50
CA CYS A 36 13.83 10.19 28.11
C CYS A 36 12.68 10.70 27.26
N ASP A 37 11.79 11.46 27.89
CA ASP A 37 10.66 12.10 27.24
C ASP A 37 11.15 13.04 26.12
N HIS A 38 11.02 12.60 24.87
CA HIS A 38 11.35 13.35 23.66
C HIS A 38 10.59 14.69 23.56
N LEU A 39 9.58 14.89 24.41
CA LEU A 39 8.83 16.14 24.55
C LEU A 39 9.62 17.25 25.28
N ARG A 40 10.59 16.94 26.15
CA ARG A 40 11.36 17.96 26.89
C ARG A 40 12.46 18.63 26.04
N THR A 41 12.94 17.99 24.99
CA THR A 41 14.04 18.50 24.14
C THR A 41 13.59 19.27 22.90
N LYS A 42 12.27 19.44 22.64
CA LYS A 42 11.68 20.14 21.47
C LYS A 42 12.27 19.77 20.09
N ARG A 43 13.01 18.65 19.98
CA ARG A 43 13.79 18.29 18.78
C ARG A 43 13.07 17.30 17.87
N SER A 44 12.01 16.64 18.36
CA SER A 44 11.16 15.74 17.59
C SER A 44 9.69 16.02 17.94
N SER A 45 9.00 16.74 17.05
CA SER A 45 7.57 17.10 17.23
C SER A 45 6.65 16.03 16.60
N LYS A 46 7.20 15.15 15.76
CA LYS A 46 6.44 14.14 15.00
C LYS A 46 7.01 12.73 15.23
N PRO A 47 6.17 11.70 15.40
CA PRO A 47 6.61 10.33 15.63
C PRO A 47 7.52 9.80 14.50
N ASP A 48 7.29 10.25 13.27
CA ASP A 48 8.02 9.84 12.06
C ASP A 48 9.50 10.31 12.03
N GLN A 49 9.86 11.28 12.88
CA GLN A 49 11.21 11.87 12.91
C GLN A 49 12.12 11.24 13.96
N SER A 50 11.59 10.32 14.77
CA SER A 50 12.35 9.63 15.83
C SER A 50 13.56 8.86 15.27
N TYR A 51 13.36 8.14 14.17
CA TYR A 51 14.38 7.29 13.56
C TYR A 51 15.56 8.12 12.97
N PRO A 52 15.34 9.16 12.14
CA PRO A 52 16.44 10.01 11.67
C PRO A 52 17.21 10.71 12.79
N VAL A 53 16.51 11.19 13.83
CA VAL A 53 17.15 11.85 14.98
C VAL A 53 18.05 10.88 15.74
N PHE A 54 17.58 9.66 15.99
CA PHE A 54 18.37 8.61 16.63
C PHE A 54 19.67 8.32 15.88
N VAL A 55 19.60 8.23 14.56
CA VAL A 55 20.77 7.94 13.72
C VAL A 55 21.75 9.10 13.72
N LEU A 56 21.26 10.34 13.64
CA LEU A 56 22.11 11.54 13.73
C LEU A 56 22.85 11.62 15.07
N GLU A 57 22.18 11.32 16.18
CA GLU A 57 22.79 11.34 17.52
C GLU A 57 23.81 10.22 17.73
N THR A 58 23.56 9.04 17.17
CA THR A 58 24.39 7.85 17.39
C THR A 58 25.56 7.77 16.41
N LEU A 59 25.31 8.02 15.12
CA LEU A 59 26.33 7.97 14.07
C LEU A 59 27.05 9.31 13.85
N GLY A 60 26.55 10.41 14.42
CA GLY A 60 27.16 11.74 14.30
C GLY A 60 28.59 11.83 14.84
N GLN A 61 29.00 10.90 15.70
CA GLN A 61 30.37 10.79 16.20
C GLN A 61 31.36 10.29 15.13
N TYR A 62 30.88 9.63 14.08
CA TYR A 62 31.71 9.06 13.01
C TYR A 62 31.48 9.78 11.68
N PRO A 63 32.41 10.64 11.23
CA PRO A 63 32.26 11.36 9.98
C PRO A 63 32.17 10.37 8.80
N GLY A 64 31.17 10.55 7.94
CA GLY A 64 30.90 9.70 6.77
C GLY A 64 29.81 8.65 6.97
N LEU A 65 29.67 8.07 8.17
CA LEU A 65 28.65 7.05 8.46
C LEU A 65 27.21 7.60 8.38
N THR A 66 27.01 8.82 8.89
CA THR A 66 25.73 9.54 8.74
C THR A 66 25.37 9.77 7.26
N GLY A 67 26.36 10.10 6.42
CA GLY A 67 26.15 10.30 4.98
C GLY A 67 25.86 8.99 4.24
N LEU A 68 26.53 7.90 4.63
CA LEU A 68 26.26 6.56 4.10
C LEU A 68 24.82 6.12 4.42
N PHE A 69 24.37 6.36 5.65
CA PHE A 69 23.01 6.04 6.08
C PHE A 69 21.97 6.87 5.31
N THR A 70 22.12 8.20 5.25
CA THR A 70 21.14 9.06 4.56
C THR A 70 21.12 8.78 3.06
N GLY A 71 22.29 8.57 2.44
CA GLY A 71 22.40 8.17 1.03
C GLY A 71 21.73 6.82 0.75
N GLY A 72 21.96 5.82 1.61
CA GLY A 72 21.31 4.51 1.51
C GLY A 72 19.78 4.59 1.66
N SER A 73 19.30 5.37 2.64
CA SER A 73 17.86 5.59 2.84
C SER A 73 17.19 6.27 1.64
N LEU A 74 17.85 7.26 1.04
CA LEU A 74 17.38 7.92 -0.17
C LEU A 74 17.36 6.94 -1.35
N SER A 75 18.41 6.13 -1.52
CA SER A 75 18.47 5.11 -2.58
C SER A 75 17.34 4.07 -2.46
N ALA A 76 17.09 3.57 -1.24
CA ALA A 76 15.99 2.63 -0.98
C ALA A 76 14.61 3.25 -1.21
N SER A 77 14.44 4.52 -0.87
CA SER A 77 13.20 5.26 -1.15
C SER A 77 12.99 5.43 -2.66
N LEU A 78 14.06 5.81 -3.38
CA LEU A 78 14.03 6.01 -4.83
C LEU A 78 13.78 4.71 -5.60
N SER A 79 14.25 3.55 -5.13
CA SER A 79 13.96 2.26 -5.78
C SER A 79 12.49 1.86 -5.68
N THR A 80 11.85 2.14 -4.54
CA THR A 80 10.41 1.93 -4.32
C THR A 80 9.59 2.89 -5.18
N ILE A 81 9.97 4.17 -5.23
CA ILE A 81 9.32 5.16 -6.09
C ILE A 81 9.45 4.78 -7.57
N SER A 82 10.64 4.35 -8.00
CA SER A 82 10.89 3.94 -9.38
C SER A 82 10.05 2.73 -9.81
N SER A 83 10.02 1.68 -8.98
CA SER A 83 9.22 0.48 -9.25
C SER A 83 7.71 0.78 -9.22
N GLY A 84 7.25 1.63 -8.31
CA GLY A 84 5.86 2.09 -8.25
C GLY A 84 5.43 2.87 -9.50
N ILE A 85 6.23 3.86 -9.92
CA ILE A 85 5.94 4.66 -11.12
C ILE A 85 6.00 3.79 -12.39
N ASN A 86 6.95 2.86 -12.48
CA ASN A 86 7.04 1.94 -13.63
C ASN A 86 5.82 1.02 -13.72
N SER A 87 5.33 0.55 -12.58
CA SER A 87 4.11 -0.29 -12.52
C SER A 87 2.87 0.52 -12.91
N MET A 88 2.71 1.73 -12.36
CA MET A 88 1.59 2.62 -12.72
C MET A 88 1.60 3.02 -14.19
N ALA A 89 2.78 3.34 -14.75
CA ALA A 89 2.91 3.65 -16.16
C ALA A 89 2.52 2.47 -17.06
N THR A 90 2.82 1.24 -16.63
CA THR A 90 2.41 0.02 -17.32
C THR A 90 0.89 -0.18 -17.23
N VAL A 91 0.30 -0.03 -16.05
CA VAL A 91 -1.15 -0.12 -15.83
C VAL A 91 -1.90 0.88 -16.72
N ILE A 92 -1.44 2.12 -16.83
CA ILE A 92 -2.07 3.12 -17.72
C ILE A 92 -2.00 2.68 -19.20
N VAL A 93 -0.93 2.02 -19.63
CA VAL A 93 -0.84 1.50 -21.01
C VAL A 93 -1.80 0.35 -21.22
N GLU A 94 -1.71 -0.67 -20.37
CA GLU A 94 -2.45 -1.92 -20.55
C GLU A 94 -3.95 -1.70 -20.34
N ASP A 95 -4.34 -0.99 -19.29
CA ASP A 95 -5.74 -0.88 -18.87
C ASP A 95 -6.49 0.30 -19.52
N ILE A 96 -5.80 1.42 -19.79
CA ILE A 96 -6.44 2.60 -20.40
C ILE A 96 -6.13 2.65 -21.89
N TYR A 97 -4.85 2.67 -22.27
CA TYR A 97 -4.48 2.96 -23.65
C TYR A 97 -4.85 1.83 -24.62
N LYS A 98 -4.49 0.58 -24.31
CA LYS A 98 -4.78 -0.58 -25.17
C LYS A 98 -6.23 -1.02 -25.13
N ARG A 99 -6.91 -0.85 -23.98
CA ARG A 99 -8.28 -1.32 -23.80
C ARG A 99 -9.34 -0.31 -24.26
N ILE A 100 -9.06 1.00 -24.18
CA ILE A 100 -10.06 2.06 -24.43
C ILE A 100 -9.78 2.85 -25.71
N ILE A 101 -8.51 3.09 -26.09
CA ILE A 101 -8.18 4.13 -27.08
C ILE A 101 -7.63 3.58 -28.41
N PHE A 102 -6.72 2.60 -28.42
CA PHE A 102 -6.02 2.18 -29.65
C PHE A 102 -5.87 0.67 -29.82
N ASP A 103 -6.12 0.21 -31.04
CA ASP A 103 -5.78 -1.12 -31.53
C ASP A 103 -4.26 -1.22 -31.83
N HIS A 104 -3.57 -2.02 -31.00
CA HIS A 104 -2.25 -2.67 -31.07
C HIS A 104 -1.04 -2.13 -31.87
N SER A 105 -1.05 -0.94 -32.48
CA SER A 105 -0.08 -0.54 -33.51
C SER A 105 0.89 0.61 -33.16
N MET A 106 1.23 0.82 -31.88
CA MET A 106 2.24 1.82 -31.51
C MET A 106 3.67 1.28 -31.59
N SER A 107 4.54 1.98 -32.33
CA SER A 107 5.98 1.70 -32.42
C SER A 107 6.64 1.73 -31.03
N ARG A 108 7.54 0.77 -30.75
CA ARG A 108 8.25 0.61 -29.47
C ARG A 108 8.90 1.91 -28.94
N ARG A 109 9.49 2.71 -29.82
CA ARG A 109 10.09 4.02 -29.46
C ARG A 109 9.05 5.04 -28.98
N LYS A 110 7.86 5.05 -29.59
CA LYS A 110 6.75 5.92 -29.16
C LYS A 110 6.20 5.44 -27.83
N GLN A 111 6.06 4.13 -27.62
CA GLN A 111 5.60 3.58 -26.35
C GLN A 111 6.53 3.94 -25.19
N GLU A 112 7.85 3.84 -25.38
CA GLU A 112 8.84 4.24 -24.38
C GLU A 112 8.79 5.74 -24.08
N PHE A 113 8.65 6.58 -25.11
CA PHE A 113 8.54 8.03 -24.93
C PHE A 113 7.28 8.43 -24.17
N VAL A 114 6.13 7.87 -24.55
CA VAL A 114 4.85 8.14 -23.86
C VAL A 114 4.91 7.61 -22.42
N SER A 115 5.58 6.47 -22.17
CA SER A 115 5.78 5.95 -20.82
C SER A 115 6.58 6.89 -19.94
N LYS A 116 7.70 7.44 -20.45
CA LYS A 116 8.50 8.44 -19.74
C LYS A 116 7.70 9.70 -19.39
N ILE A 117 6.91 10.22 -20.34
CA ILE A 117 6.07 11.41 -20.11
C ILE A 117 5.04 11.12 -19.02
N ARG A 118 4.34 9.99 -19.08
CA ARG A 118 3.36 9.61 -18.04
C ARG A 118 3.99 9.46 -16.67
N SER A 119 5.16 8.83 -16.58
CA SER A 119 5.90 8.69 -15.33
C SER A 119 6.24 10.05 -14.70
N LEU A 120 6.62 11.04 -15.52
CA LEU A 120 6.86 12.41 -15.06
C LEU A 120 5.57 13.10 -14.58
N LEU A 121 4.45 12.92 -15.29
CA LEU A 121 3.16 13.47 -14.90
C LEU A 121 2.66 12.89 -13.57
N ILE A 122 2.80 11.57 -13.37
CA ILE A 122 2.45 10.90 -12.11
C ILE A 122 3.29 11.44 -10.96
N LEU A 123 4.60 11.59 -11.16
CA LEU A 123 5.51 12.13 -10.14
C LEU A 123 5.16 13.57 -9.79
N PHE A 124 4.86 14.41 -10.80
CA PHE A 124 4.44 15.79 -10.59
C PHE A 124 3.15 15.90 -9.79
N PHE A 125 2.14 15.09 -10.13
CA PHE A 125 0.88 15.04 -9.39
C PHE A 125 1.08 14.55 -7.95
N ALA A 126 1.89 13.50 -7.74
CA ALA A 126 2.22 13.01 -6.41
C ALA A 126 2.91 14.08 -5.55
N PHE A 127 3.78 14.90 -6.14
CA PHE A 127 4.43 16.01 -5.45
C PHE A 127 3.42 17.10 -5.04
N ILE A 128 2.50 17.47 -5.94
CA ILE A 128 1.43 18.44 -5.63
C ILE A 128 0.56 17.95 -4.46
N VAL A 129 0.09 16.70 -4.52
CA VAL A 129 -0.74 16.12 -3.45
C VAL A 129 0.03 16.09 -2.14
N SER A 130 1.32 15.74 -2.17
CA SER A 130 2.17 15.70 -0.97
C SER A 130 2.37 17.08 -0.34
N TYR A 131 2.28 18.15 -1.13
CA TYR A 131 2.38 19.53 -0.64
C TYR A 131 1.06 20.07 -0.10
N LEU A 132 -0.07 19.68 -0.70
CA LEU A 132 -1.40 20.20 -0.35
C LEU A 132 -2.07 19.46 0.81
N VAL A 133 -1.71 18.19 1.03
CA VAL A 133 -2.39 17.33 2.00
C VAL A 133 -1.52 17.15 3.24
N ASP A 134 -2.07 17.48 4.40
CA ASP A 134 -1.46 17.12 5.67
C ASP A 134 -1.72 15.65 5.99
N HIS A 135 -0.80 15.01 6.73
CA HIS A 135 -0.92 13.60 7.14
C HIS A 135 -1.00 12.57 6.00
N VAL A 136 -0.31 12.83 4.89
CA VAL A 136 -0.18 11.91 3.75
C VAL A 136 0.16 10.46 4.15
N PRO A 137 1.10 10.19 5.09
CA PRO A 137 1.42 8.80 5.47
C PRO A 137 0.21 8.05 6.02
N LEU A 138 -0.59 8.68 6.89
CA LEU A 138 -1.77 8.07 7.49
C LEU A 138 -2.81 7.72 6.43
N ILE A 139 -3.05 8.65 5.49
CA ILE A 139 -4.00 8.45 4.39
C ILE A 139 -3.56 7.30 3.49
N ILE A 140 -2.27 7.23 3.15
CA ILE A 140 -1.71 6.13 2.34
C ILE A 140 -1.92 4.78 3.03
N PHE A 141 -1.65 4.68 4.34
CA PHE A 141 -1.87 3.44 5.09
C PHE A 141 -3.36 3.04 5.12
N GLN A 142 -4.27 4.00 5.26
CA GLN A 142 -5.72 3.75 5.23
C GLN A 142 -6.21 3.27 3.86
N LEU A 143 -5.71 3.89 2.79
CA LEU A 143 -6.05 3.47 1.42
C LEU A 143 -5.48 2.09 1.12
N ALA A 144 -4.22 1.83 1.47
CA ALA A 144 -3.63 0.51 1.33
C ALA A 144 -4.43 -0.55 2.10
N GLY A 145 -4.82 -0.25 3.34
CA GLY A 145 -5.67 -1.12 4.16
C GLY A 145 -7.05 -1.40 3.57
N SER A 146 -7.62 -0.47 2.79
CA SER A 146 -8.94 -0.66 2.16
C SER A 146 -8.89 -1.43 0.85
N PHE A 147 -7.85 -1.21 0.02
CA PHE A 147 -7.78 -1.79 -1.32
C PHE A 147 -7.03 -3.13 -1.38
N VAL A 148 -6.00 -3.32 -0.55
CA VAL A 148 -5.17 -4.54 -0.61
C VAL A 148 -5.93 -5.81 -0.21
N PRO A 149 -6.73 -5.85 0.89
CA PRO A 149 -7.45 -7.05 1.29
C PRO A 149 -8.45 -7.60 0.26
N PRO A 150 -9.32 -6.79 -0.38
CA PRO A 150 -10.28 -7.33 -1.35
C PRO A 150 -9.59 -7.81 -2.64
N ILE A 151 -8.50 -7.16 -3.08
CA ILE A 151 -7.71 -7.61 -4.23
C ILE A 151 -7.06 -8.97 -3.93
N LEU A 152 -6.45 -9.11 -2.75
CA LEU A 152 -5.90 -10.38 -2.29
C LEU A 152 -6.99 -11.46 -2.18
N GLY A 153 -8.16 -11.10 -1.66
CA GLY A 153 -9.32 -11.98 -1.55
C GLY A 153 -9.78 -12.53 -2.89
N ILE A 154 -9.89 -11.69 -3.93
CA ILE A 154 -10.23 -12.17 -5.28
C ILE A 154 -9.15 -13.09 -5.83
N TYR A 155 -7.87 -12.76 -5.63
CA TYR A 155 -6.77 -13.58 -6.13
C TYR A 155 -6.80 -14.99 -5.50
N LEU A 156 -7.00 -15.07 -4.18
CA LEU A 156 -7.15 -16.34 -3.46
C LEU A 156 -8.42 -17.07 -3.89
N LEU A 157 -9.53 -16.36 -4.08
CA LEU A 157 -10.79 -16.96 -4.54
C LEU A 157 -10.65 -17.56 -5.94
N GLY A 158 -9.98 -16.86 -6.86
CA GLY A 158 -9.68 -17.37 -8.20
C GLY A 158 -8.74 -18.58 -8.18
N PHE A 159 -7.81 -18.64 -7.21
CA PHE A 159 -6.90 -19.78 -7.05
C PHE A 159 -7.58 -21.02 -6.47
N PHE A 160 -8.36 -20.88 -5.39
CA PHE A 160 -8.98 -22.00 -4.68
C PHE A 160 -10.36 -22.40 -5.22
N ALA A 161 -11.11 -21.46 -5.78
CA ALA A 161 -12.47 -21.67 -6.28
C ALA A 161 -12.60 -21.13 -7.73
N PRO A 162 -12.01 -21.81 -8.73
CA PRO A 162 -12.04 -21.36 -10.13
C PRO A 162 -13.44 -21.33 -10.75
N GLN A 163 -14.45 -21.88 -10.05
CA GLN A 163 -15.85 -21.89 -10.46
C GLN A 163 -16.57 -20.54 -10.20
N VAL A 164 -15.92 -19.58 -9.53
CA VAL A 164 -16.53 -18.29 -9.19
C VAL A 164 -16.57 -17.37 -10.41
N ASN A 165 -17.75 -16.77 -10.64
CA ASN A 165 -17.99 -15.87 -11.77
C ASN A 165 -17.40 -14.46 -11.52
N SER A 166 -16.96 -13.79 -12.57
CA SER A 166 -16.33 -12.46 -12.53
C SER A 166 -17.22 -11.37 -11.92
N ARG A 167 -18.54 -11.49 -12.10
CA ARG A 167 -19.54 -10.58 -11.53
C ARG A 167 -19.57 -10.64 -10.00
N CYS A 168 -19.50 -11.84 -9.43
CA CYS A 168 -19.50 -12.06 -7.98
C CYS A 168 -18.24 -11.47 -7.34
N SER A 169 -17.08 -11.70 -7.95
CA SER A 169 -15.81 -11.12 -7.50
C SER A 169 -15.84 -9.59 -7.50
N GLY A 170 -16.41 -8.96 -8.54
CA GLY A 170 -16.58 -7.51 -8.62
C GLY A 170 -17.49 -6.95 -7.52
N SER A 171 -18.62 -7.61 -7.24
CA SER A 171 -19.54 -7.18 -6.18
C SER A 171 -18.91 -7.22 -4.78
N ILE A 172 -18.06 -8.21 -4.49
CA ILE A 172 -17.38 -8.34 -3.19
C ILE A 172 -16.47 -7.13 -2.92
N VAL A 173 -15.69 -6.70 -3.93
CA VAL A 173 -14.82 -5.52 -3.80
C VAL A 173 -15.63 -4.26 -3.58
N PHE A 174 -16.71 -4.10 -4.35
CA PHE A 174 -17.54 -2.92 -4.29
C PHE A 174 -18.20 -2.78 -2.91
N VAL A 175 -18.78 -3.87 -2.39
CA VAL A 175 -19.38 -3.90 -1.05
C VAL A 175 -18.32 -3.64 0.03
N HIS A 176 -17.14 -4.26 -0.05
CA HIS A 176 -16.06 -4.03 0.92
C HIS A 176 -15.63 -2.56 0.99
N ASN A 177 -15.47 -1.90 -0.16
CA ASN A 177 -15.09 -0.49 -0.19
C ASN A 177 -16.20 0.42 0.35
N ILE A 178 -17.47 0.15 0.06
CA ILE A 178 -18.59 0.91 0.63
C ILE A 178 -18.65 0.73 2.16
N SER A 179 -18.52 -0.49 2.66
CA SER A 179 -18.52 -0.74 4.11
C SER A 179 -17.33 -0.10 4.82
N ASN A 180 -16.17 0.01 4.18
CA ASN A 180 -15.02 0.74 4.73
C ASN A 180 -15.22 2.27 4.68
N MET A 181 -15.96 2.79 3.69
CA MET A 181 -16.33 4.21 3.66
C MET A 181 -17.35 4.56 4.75
N ASP A 182 -18.22 3.61 5.10
CA ASP A 182 -19.29 3.79 6.09
C ASP A 182 -18.85 3.47 7.53
N SER A 183 -17.58 3.08 7.74
CA SER A 183 -17.05 2.92 9.10
C SER A 183 -16.97 4.28 9.79
N PRO A 184 -17.80 4.54 10.81
CA PRO A 184 -17.77 5.82 11.51
C PRO A 184 -16.41 5.94 12.20
N ARG A 185 -15.64 6.99 11.85
CA ARG A 185 -14.60 7.52 12.74
C ARG A 185 -15.21 7.59 14.12
N SER A 186 -14.55 6.99 15.12
CA SER A 186 -14.98 6.97 16.51
C SER A 186 -15.59 8.30 16.97
N SER A 187 -16.91 8.42 16.83
CA SER A 187 -17.74 9.33 17.58
C SER A 187 -18.45 8.45 18.59
N SER A 188 -18.11 8.68 19.84
CA SER A 188 -18.76 8.18 21.03
C SER A 188 -20.26 8.52 21.04
N ASP A 189 -21.07 7.79 20.28
CA ASP A 189 -22.53 7.82 20.39
C ASP A 189 -23.11 6.43 20.07
N PRO A 190 -23.58 5.67 21.08
CA PRO A 190 -24.21 4.39 20.89
C PRO A 190 -25.70 4.64 20.65
N LYS A 191 -26.09 5.05 19.45
CA LYS A 191 -27.47 4.97 18.95
C LYS A 191 -27.50 5.27 17.45
N THR A 192 -28.30 4.47 16.74
CA THR A 192 -28.70 4.57 15.32
C THR A 192 -27.66 4.22 14.26
N VAL A 193 -27.26 2.95 14.21
CA VAL A 193 -27.09 2.26 12.91
C VAL A 193 -28.37 1.46 12.70
N ASP A 194 -29.15 1.86 11.71
CA ASP A 194 -30.46 1.30 11.40
C ASP A 194 -30.29 -0.13 10.85
N GLN A 195 -30.29 -1.12 11.75
CA GLN A 195 -30.15 -2.56 11.46
C GLN A 195 -31.17 -3.08 10.44
N SER A 196 -32.25 -2.34 10.20
CA SER A 196 -33.30 -2.66 9.22
C SER A 196 -32.81 -2.57 7.76
N LEU A 197 -31.92 -1.61 7.44
CA LEU A 197 -31.38 -1.45 6.09
C LEU A 197 -30.38 -2.55 5.75
N LEU A 198 -29.52 -2.96 6.69
CA LEU A 198 -28.56 -4.05 6.47
C LEU A 198 -29.24 -5.39 6.17
N ILE A 199 -30.44 -5.63 6.69
CA ILE A 199 -31.23 -6.85 6.40
C ILE A 199 -31.83 -6.76 4.99
N SER A 200 -32.39 -5.60 4.60
CA SER A 200 -32.97 -5.36 3.27
C SER A 200 -31.95 -5.51 2.12
N TRP A 201 -30.72 -5.05 2.32
CA TRP A 201 -29.64 -5.19 1.34
C TRP A 201 -29.08 -6.62 1.25
N LYS A 202 -29.06 -7.35 2.36
CA LYS A 202 -28.65 -8.76 2.40
C LYS A 202 -29.62 -9.65 1.61
N ASP A 203 -30.91 -9.35 1.68
CA ASP A 203 -31.96 -10.08 0.96
C ASP A 203 -31.97 -9.75 -0.55
N SER A 204 -31.57 -8.54 -0.94
CA SER A 204 -31.45 -8.16 -2.36
C SER A 204 -30.25 -8.80 -3.09
N LEU A 205 -29.27 -9.37 -2.36
CA LEU A 205 -28.04 -9.95 -2.92
C LEU A 205 -28.09 -11.48 -3.10
N LEU A 206 -29.17 -12.16 -2.69
CA LEU A 206 -29.35 -13.60 -2.88
C LEU A 206 -30.53 -13.96 -3.80
N PRO A 207 -30.50 -13.67 -5.12
CA PRO A 207 -31.33 -14.38 -6.07
C PRO A 207 -30.57 -15.62 -6.58
N TYR A 208 -30.20 -16.54 -5.70
CA TYR A 208 -29.68 -17.84 -6.14
C TYR A 208 -29.98 -18.95 -5.14
N SER A 209 -31.25 -19.34 -5.08
CA SER A 209 -31.66 -20.75 -4.90
C SER A 209 -33.18 -20.84 -4.81
N SER A 210 -33.84 -21.05 -5.95
CA SER A 210 -34.89 -22.07 -6.07
C SER A 210 -35.37 -22.08 -7.52
N ASN A 211 -34.89 -23.05 -8.29
CA ASN A 211 -35.76 -23.91 -9.09
C ASN A 211 -34.91 -25.05 -9.66
N LYS A 212 -34.94 -26.18 -8.95
CA LYS A 212 -34.96 -27.50 -9.57
C LYS A 212 -36.43 -27.86 -9.76
N VAL A 213 -36.90 -27.87 -11.00
CA VAL A 213 -37.60 -28.99 -11.65
C VAL A 213 -37.25 -28.92 -13.13
#